data_AF-A0A6C1DLX6-F1
#
_entry.id   AF-A0A6C1DLX6-F1
#
_cell.length_a   1.000
_cell.length_b   1.000
_cell.length_c   1.000
_cell.angle_alpha   90.00
_cell.angle_beta   90.00
_cell.angle_gamma   90.00
#
_symmetry.space_group_name_H-M   'P 1'
#
loop_
_entity.id
_entity.type
_entity.pdbx_description
1 polymer ?
#
loop_
_entity_poly.entity_id
_entity_poly.type
_entity_poly.pdbx_seq_one_letter_code
_entity_poly.pdbx_strand_id
1 'polypeptide(L)'
;MNTVPFTSAPIEVTIGIDQYSFNVKENQPFHGIKDIPIGHVHVIHFQHADNSSMRYGYWFDCRMGNFYIQYDPKDGLYKMMEERDGAKFENIVHNFKERQMMVSYPKIDEDDTWYNLTEFVQMDKIRKIVRKDENQFSYVDSSMTTVQENELLKSSLQKAGSKMETKNEDDPAHSLNYTVINFKSREAIRPGHEMEDFLDKSYYLNTVMLQGIFKNSSNYFGELQFAFLNAMFFGNYGSSLQWHAMIELICSSATVPKHMLDKLDEILYYQIKTLPEQYSDILLNERVWNICLYSSFQKNSLHNTEKIMENKYPELLGKDNEDDALIYGISDEERDDEDDEHNPTIVGGLYYQRP
;
A
#
# COMPACT_ATOMS: atom_id res chain seq x y z
N MET A 1 -6.98 9.43 -24.70
CA MET A 1 -7.96 9.80 -23.66
C MET A 1 -9.13 8.84 -23.75
N ASN A 2 -9.50 8.21 -22.65
CA ASN A 2 -10.64 7.29 -22.54
C ASN A 2 -11.73 7.86 -21.61
N THR A 3 -12.79 7.09 -21.38
CA THR A 3 -13.98 7.53 -20.65
C THR A 3 -14.60 6.35 -19.93
N VAL A 4 -15.06 6.54 -18.69
CA VAL A 4 -15.82 5.57 -17.89
C VAL A 4 -17.18 6.19 -17.56
N PRO A 5 -18.25 5.82 -18.28
CA PRO A 5 -19.58 6.34 -18.02
C PRO A 5 -20.21 5.71 -16.77
N PHE A 6 -21.14 6.46 -16.17
CA PHE A 6 -21.99 6.00 -15.08
C PHE A 6 -23.43 5.95 -15.56
N THR A 7 -24.12 4.84 -15.28
CA THR A 7 -25.55 4.73 -15.58
C THR A 7 -26.36 5.75 -14.79
N SER A 8 -26.08 5.88 -13.49
CA SER A 8 -26.68 6.86 -12.57
C SER A 8 -25.88 6.96 -11.27
N ALA A 9 -26.16 7.98 -10.47
CA ALA A 9 -25.67 8.15 -9.10
C ALA A 9 -26.85 8.21 -8.10
N PRO A 10 -27.45 7.06 -7.75
CA PRO A 10 -28.69 7.02 -6.97
C PRO A 10 -28.52 7.34 -5.49
N ILE A 11 -27.29 7.27 -4.95
CA ILE A 11 -26.98 7.54 -3.54
C ILE A 11 -25.84 8.55 -3.42
N GLU A 12 -25.81 9.29 -2.30
CA GLU A 12 -24.71 10.21 -2.02
C GLU A 12 -23.40 9.44 -1.76
N VAL A 13 -22.35 9.80 -2.51
CA VAL A 13 -21.08 9.08 -2.52
C VAL A 13 -19.92 10.02 -2.82
N THR A 14 -18.81 9.81 -2.12
CA THR A 14 -17.50 10.35 -2.51
C THR A 14 -16.91 9.41 -3.56
N ILE A 15 -16.68 9.93 -4.76
CA ILE A 15 -16.02 9.19 -5.84
C ILE A 15 -14.60 9.70 -5.96
N GLY A 16 -13.64 8.78 -5.94
CA GLY A 16 -12.26 9.05 -6.29
C GLY A 16 -11.87 8.42 -7.60
N ILE A 17 -10.98 9.08 -8.32
CA ILE A 17 -10.29 8.57 -9.50
C ILE A 17 -8.82 8.90 -9.35
N ASP A 18 -8.00 7.87 -9.21
CA ASP A 18 -6.59 7.98 -8.84
C ASP A 18 -6.43 8.81 -7.55
N GLN A 19 -5.54 9.81 -7.54
CA GLN A 19 -5.34 10.73 -6.41
C GLN A 19 -6.44 11.80 -6.25
N TYR A 20 -7.39 11.91 -7.18
CA TYR A 20 -8.43 12.93 -7.15
C TYR A 20 -9.72 12.40 -6.53
N SER A 21 -10.51 13.29 -5.93
CA SER A 21 -11.83 12.94 -5.41
C SER A 21 -12.84 14.08 -5.53
N PHE A 22 -14.11 13.73 -5.60
CA PHE A 22 -15.22 14.67 -5.60
C PHE A 22 -16.49 14.02 -5.03
N ASN A 23 -17.39 14.84 -4.51
CA ASN A 23 -18.65 14.38 -3.94
C ASN A 23 -19.76 14.42 -5.00
N VAL A 24 -20.57 13.36 -5.07
CA VAL A 24 -21.79 13.31 -5.88
C VAL A 24 -22.98 13.18 -4.95
N LYS A 25 -23.93 14.12 -5.05
CA LYS A 25 -25.15 14.12 -4.24
C LYS A 25 -26.14 13.07 -4.73
N GLU A 26 -27.03 12.64 -3.83
CA GLU A 26 -28.09 11.68 -4.14
C GLU A 26 -28.89 12.13 -5.37
N ASN A 27 -29.04 11.25 -6.36
CA ASN A 27 -29.76 11.48 -7.61
C ASN A 27 -29.26 12.69 -8.43
N GLN A 28 -28.04 13.18 -8.17
CA GLN A 28 -27.40 14.18 -9.03
C GLN A 28 -27.19 13.60 -10.44
N PRO A 29 -27.41 14.38 -11.52
CA PRO A 29 -27.23 13.92 -12.90
C PRO A 29 -25.74 13.79 -13.28
N PHE A 30 -25.06 12.86 -12.62
CA PHE A 30 -23.68 12.49 -12.85
C PHE A 30 -23.61 11.22 -13.71
N HIS A 31 -22.93 11.31 -14.85
CA HIS A 31 -22.85 10.24 -15.83
C HIS A 31 -21.42 9.82 -16.20
N GLY A 32 -20.46 10.14 -15.33
CA GLY A 32 -19.14 9.52 -15.31
C GLY A 32 -17.98 10.46 -15.57
N ILE A 33 -16.84 9.87 -15.91
CA ILE A 33 -15.53 10.55 -15.96
C ILE A 33 -14.97 10.39 -17.38
N LYS A 34 -14.61 11.50 -18.01
CA LYS A 34 -14.00 11.54 -19.34
C LYS A 34 -12.56 12.07 -19.28
N ASP A 35 -11.87 11.99 -20.41
CA ASP A 35 -10.53 12.52 -20.58
C ASP A 35 -9.48 11.80 -19.71
N ILE A 36 -9.73 10.54 -19.37
CA ILE A 36 -8.81 9.71 -18.59
C ILE A 36 -7.56 9.43 -19.45
N PRO A 37 -6.33 9.71 -18.94
CA PRO A 37 -5.09 9.42 -19.65
C PRO A 37 -4.99 7.95 -20.07
N ILE A 38 -4.42 7.68 -21.24
CA ILE A 38 -4.10 6.31 -21.66
C ILE A 38 -2.64 6.06 -21.33
N GLY A 39 -2.31 4.86 -20.85
CA GLY A 39 -0.92 4.44 -20.64
C GLY A 39 -0.66 3.89 -19.25
N HIS A 40 -1.53 4.22 -18.29
CA HIS A 40 -1.41 3.86 -16.88
C HIS A 40 -2.54 2.92 -16.46
N VAL A 41 -2.33 2.24 -15.34
CA VAL A 41 -3.46 1.70 -14.57
C VAL A 41 -4.15 2.85 -13.84
N HIS A 42 -5.46 2.72 -13.67
CA HIS A 42 -6.27 3.68 -12.94
C HIS A 42 -7.07 2.97 -11.85
N VAL A 43 -7.43 3.71 -10.81
CA VAL A 43 -8.32 3.21 -9.77
C VAL A 43 -9.48 4.16 -9.59
N ILE A 44 -10.70 3.65 -9.73
CA ILE A 44 -11.92 4.38 -9.35
C ILE A 44 -12.42 3.81 -8.04
N HIS A 45 -12.59 4.66 -7.03
CA HIS A 45 -12.92 4.26 -5.67
C HIS A 45 -14.10 5.05 -5.11
N PHE A 46 -14.74 4.47 -4.11
CA PHE A 46 -16.01 4.91 -3.57
C PHE A 46 -15.99 4.83 -2.04
N GLN A 47 -16.58 5.85 -1.43
CA GLN A 47 -16.96 5.84 -0.02
C GLN A 47 -18.35 6.44 0.11
N HIS A 48 -19.29 5.67 0.64
CA HIS A 48 -20.66 6.16 0.81
C HIS A 48 -20.76 7.15 1.96
N ALA A 49 -21.60 8.17 1.81
CA ALA A 49 -21.74 9.20 2.84
C ALA A 49 -22.49 8.71 4.08
N ASP A 50 -23.42 7.76 3.91
CA ASP A 50 -24.20 7.13 4.99
C ASP A 50 -23.42 6.02 5.72
N ASN A 51 -22.43 5.43 5.05
CA ASN A 51 -21.57 4.40 5.61
C ASN A 51 -20.10 4.61 5.22
N SER A 52 -19.39 5.35 6.07
CA SER A 52 -17.97 5.63 5.89
C SER A 52 -17.05 4.44 6.21
N SER A 53 -17.58 3.32 6.73
CA SER A 53 -16.78 2.20 7.22
C SER A 53 -16.12 1.37 6.11
N MET A 54 -16.72 1.31 4.92
CA MET A 54 -16.21 0.51 3.80
C MET A 54 -15.79 1.42 2.65
N ARG A 55 -14.49 1.41 2.35
CA ARG A 55 -13.94 2.00 1.12
C ARG A 55 -13.68 0.86 0.15
N TYR A 56 -14.10 1.03 -1.10
CA TYR A 56 -13.91 0.03 -2.12
C TYR A 56 -13.67 0.67 -3.49
N GLY A 57 -13.12 -0.09 -4.42
CA GLY A 57 -12.83 0.44 -5.74
C GLY A 57 -12.42 -0.64 -6.73
N TYR A 58 -12.12 -0.17 -7.94
CA TYR A 58 -11.77 -1.02 -9.07
C TYR A 58 -10.51 -0.49 -9.73
N TRP A 59 -9.51 -1.37 -9.82
CA TRP A 59 -8.35 -1.18 -10.66
C TRP A 59 -8.66 -1.61 -12.09
N PHE A 60 -8.31 -0.78 -13.06
CA PHE A 60 -8.57 -1.04 -14.47
C PHE A 60 -7.53 -0.37 -15.38
N ASP A 61 -7.48 -0.84 -16.61
CA ASP A 61 -6.70 -0.22 -17.70
C ASP A 61 -7.63 -0.06 -18.91
N CYS A 62 -7.88 1.19 -19.31
CA CYS A 62 -8.76 1.51 -20.43
C CYS A 62 -8.37 0.85 -21.77
N ARG A 63 -7.13 0.35 -21.91
CA ARG A 63 -6.67 -0.37 -23.10
C ARG A 63 -7.23 -1.80 -23.17
N MET A 64 -7.70 -2.35 -22.05
CA MET A 64 -8.16 -3.74 -21.94
C MET A 64 -9.66 -3.92 -22.21
N GLY A 65 -10.45 -2.85 -22.23
CA GLY A 65 -11.89 -2.93 -22.48
C GLY A 65 -12.63 -1.62 -22.26
N ASN A 66 -13.92 -1.63 -22.59
CA ASN A 66 -14.83 -0.51 -22.38
C ASN A 66 -15.58 -0.70 -21.06
N PHE A 67 -15.13 -0.03 -20.00
CA PHE A 67 -15.70 -0.17 -18.67
C PHE A 67 -16.71 0.93 -18.34
N TYR A 68 -17.73 0.59 -17.56
CA TYR A 68 -18.72 1.51 -17.02
C TYR A 68 -19.06 1.17 -15.57
N ILE A 69 -19.65 2.13 -14.86
CA ILE A 69 -20.11 1.95 -13.49
C ILE A 69 -21.64 1.96 -13.43
N GLN A 70 -22.19 1.04 -12.65
CA GLN A 70 -23.62 1.00 -12.35
C GLN A 70 -23.83 0.62 -10.89
N TYR A 71 -24.71 1.34 -10.22
CA TYR A 71 -25.14 0.99 -8.87
C TYR A 71 -26.03 -0.26 -8.90
N ASP A 72 -25.72 -1.23 -8.05
CA ASP A 72 -26.55 -2.40 -7.82
C ASP A 72 -27.33 -2.23 -6.50
N PRO A 73 -28.67 -2.04 -6.53
CA PRO A 73 -29.46 -1.85 -5.32
C PRO A 73 -29.59 -3.12 -4.47
N LYS A 74 -29.26 -4.30 -5.01
CA LYS A 74 -29.31 -5.55 -4.25
C LYS A 74 -28.10 -5.69 -3.34
N ASP A 75 -26.92 -5.40 -3.88
CA ASP A 75 -25.65 -5.49 -3.15
C ASP A 75 -25.29 -4.17 -2.46
N GLY A 76 -25.99 -3.10 -2.80
CA GLY A 76 -25.86 -1.79 -2.17
C GLY A 76 -24.53 -1.11 -2.49
N LEU A 77 -23.95 -1.31 -3.68
CA LEU A 77 -22.66 -0.75 -4.06
C LEU A 77 -22.55 -0.43 -5.56
N TYR A 78 -21.62 0.47 -5.91
CA TYR A 78 -21.30 0.80 -7.29
C TYR A 78 -20.42 -0.29 -7.90
N LYS A 79 -20.86 -0.91 -9.00
CA LYS A 79 -20.13 -1.99 -9.67
C LYS A 79 -19.52 -1.55 -10.98
N MET A 80 -18.27 -1.93 -11.20
CA MET A 80 -17.67 -1.89 -12.53
C MET A 80 -18.14 -3.07 -13.38
N MET A 81 -18.42 -2.79 -14.64
CA MET A 81 -18.81 -3.76 -15.66
C MET A 81 -18.13 -3.43 -16.99
N GLU A 82 -18.03 -4.42 -17.87
CA GLU A 82 -17.49 -4.27 -19.22
C GLU A 82 -18.62 -4.32 -20.25
N GLU A 83 -18.69 -3.33 -21.14
CA GLU A 83 -19.60 -3.33 -22.29
C GLU A 83 -18.85 -3.88 -23.52
N ARG A 84 -19.32 -5.02 -24.01
CA ARG A 84 -18.70 -5.73 -25.14
C ARG A 84 -19.13 -5.12 -26.48
N ASP A 85 -20.27 -4.46 -26.54
CA ASP A 85 -20.72 -3.74 -27.74
C ASP A 85 -20.12 -2.33 -27.78
N GLY A 86 -19.03 -2.18 -28.55
CA GLY A 86 -18.34 -0.90 -28.71
C GLY A 86 -19.23 0.21 -29.27
N ALA A 87 -20.13 -0.09 -30.22
CA ALA A 87 -21.00 0.92 -30.82
C ALA A 87 -22.03 1.43 -29.80
N LYS A 88 -22.57 0.53 -28.97
CA LYS A 88 -23.46 0.90 -27.86
C LYS A 88 -22.72 1.75 -26.84
N PHE A 89 -21.50 1.37 -26.44
CA PHE A 89 -20.70 2.13 -25.49
C PHE A 89 -20.36 3.53 -26.00
N GLU A 90 -19.87 3.64 -27.23
CA GLU A 90 -19.53 4.92 -27.88
C GLU A 90 -20.74 5.85 -27.97
N ASN A 91 -21.92 5.30 -28.31
CA ASN A 91 -23.16 6.08 -28.38
C ASN A 91 -23.57 6.64 -27.00
N ILE A 92 -23.45 5.83 -25.94
CA ILE A 92 -23.72 6.27 -24.56
C ILE A 92 -22.76 7.39 -24.15
N VAL A 93 -21.46 7.19 -24.38
CA VAL A 93 -20.42 8.18 -24.08
C VAL A 93 -20.65 9.47 -24.86
N HIS A 94 -20.98 9.39 -26.15
CA HIS A 94 -21.28 10.56 -26.98
C HIS A 94 -22.46 11.35 -26.41
N ASN A 95 -23.59 10.69 -26.12
CA ASN A 95 -24.76 11.35 -25.54
C ASN A 95 -24.46 12.03 -24.19
N PHE A 96 -23.69 11.41 -23.30
CA PHE A 96 -23.33 12.02 -22.01
C PHE A 96 -22.32 13.17 -22.13
N LYS A 97 -21.40 13.09 -23.09
CA LYS A 97 -20.47 14.19 -23.41
C LYS A 97 -21.19 15.42 -23.95
N GLU A 98 -22.10 15.23 -24.91
CA GLU A 98 -22.91 16.31 -25.50
C GLU A 98 -23.76 17.04 -24.47
N ARG A 99 -24.32 16.31 -23.49
CA ARG A 99 -25.11 16.87 -22.39
C ARG A 99 -24.28 17.46 -21.26
N GLN A 100 -22.94 17.40 -21.34
CA GLN A 100 -22.00 17.88 -20.32
C GLN A 100 -22.26 17.27 -18.93
N MET A 101 -22.67 16.00 -18.88
CA MET A 101 -22.98 15.30 -17.62
C MET A 101 -21.80 14.46 -17.10
N MET A 102 -20.60 14.68 -17.65
CA MET A 102 -19.38 13.96 -17.26
C MET A 102 -18.33 14.95 -16.78
N VAL A 103 -17.66 14.60 -15.69
CA VAL A 103 -16.49 15.35 -15.21
C VAL A 103 -15.27 14.98 -16.04
N SER A 104 -14.40 15.95 -16.29
CA SER A 104 -13.12 15.72 -16.97
C SER A 104 -12.09 15.31 -15.92
N TYR A 105 -11.28 14.29 -16.22
CA TYR A 105 -10.13 13.93 -15.41
C TYR A 105 -9.21 15.16 -15.30
N PRO A 106 -8.81 15.59 -14.08
CA PRO A 106 -7.98 16.77 -13.92
C PRO A 106 -6.68 16.65 -14.73
N LYS A 107 -6.27 17.74 -15.39
CA LYS A 107 -5.06 17.75 -16.19
C LYS A 107 -3.87 17.27 -15.35
N ILE A 108 -3.01 16.44 -15.95
CA ILE A 108 -1.77 15.94 -15.35
C ILE A 108 -1.02 17.12 -14.71
N ASP A 109 -0.68 16.96 -13.43
CA ASP A 109 0.09 17.94 -12.67
C ASP A 109 1.53 18.06 -13.22
N GLU A 110 2.22 19.16 -12.91
CA GLU A 110 3.60 19.38 -13.38
C GLU A 110 4.58 18.31 -12.87
N ASP A 111 4.21 17.59 -11.81
CA ASP A 111 5.03 16.60 -11.13
C ASP A 111 4.78 15.15 -11.62
N ASP A 112 3.91 14.94 -12.62
CA ASP A 112 3.51 13.63 -13.13
C ASP A 112 3.17 12.63 -11.99
N THR A 113 2.46 13.12 -10.96
CA THR A 113 2.31 12.42 -9.67
C THR A 113 1.76 11.00 -9.81
N TRP A 114 0.71 10.82 -10.61
CA TRP A 114 0.11 9.48 -10.80
C TRP A 114 1.05 8.52 -11.52
N TYR A 115 1.83 9.02 -12.48
CA TYR A 115 2.84 8.21 -13.15
C TYR A 115 3.91 7.75 -12.16
N ASN A 116 4.43 8.64 -11.32
CA ASN A 116 5.44 8.28 -10.32
C ASN A 116 4.91 7.28 -9.27
N LEU A 117 3.61 7.34 -8.95
CA LEU A 117 2.98 6.37 -8.06
C LEU A 117 2.71 5.02 -8.72
N THR A 118 2.59 4.96 -10.05
CA THR A 118 2.17 3.76 -10.79
C THR A 118 3.17 3.26 -11.83
N GLU A 119 4.38 3.83 -11.86
CA GLU A 119 5.40 3.57 -12.90
C GLU A 119 5.63 2.09 -13.19
N PHE A 120 5.64 1.26 -12.14
CA PHE A 120 5.87 -0.18 -12.25
C PHE A 120 4.61 -1.02 -12.06
N VAL A 121 3.47 -0.39 -11.79
CA VAL A 121 2.21 -1.10 -11.55
C VAL A 121 1.63 -1.55 -12.90
N GLN A 122 1.42 -2.85 -13.04
CA GLN A 122 0.89 -3.45 -14.27
C GLN A 122 -0.40 -4.22 -14.00
N MET A 123 -1.40 -4.02 -14.85
CA MET A 123 -2.72 -4.65 -14.68
C MET A 123 -2.65 -6.18 -14.72
N ASP A 124 -1.72 -6.77 -15.48
CA ASP A 124 -1.53 -8.22 -15.51
C ASP A 124 -0.98 -8.79 -14.18
N LYS A 125 -0.23 -7.99 -13.41
CA LYS A 125 0.25 -8.35 -12.06
C LYS A 125 -0.86 -8.16 -11.04
N ILE A 126 -1.62 -7.05 -11.13
CA ILE A 126 -2.79 -6.80 -10.27
C ILE A 126 -3.75 -8.00 -10.33
N ARG A 127 -4.06 -8.52 -11.52
CA ARG A 127 -4.97 -9.67 -11.69
C ARG A 127 -4.45 -10.99 -11.11
N LYS A 128 -3.14 -11.11 -10.84
CA LYS A 128 -2.56 -12.27 -10.14
C LYS A 128 -2.62 -12.13 -8.62
N ILE A 129 -2.64 -10.89 -8.12
CA ILE A 129 -2.81 -10.57 -6.70
C ILE A 129 -4.29 -10.64 -6.35
N VAL A 130 -5.16 -10.01 -7.15
CA VAL A 130 -6.62 -10.04 -7.01
C VAL A 130 -7.20 -11.01 -8.03
N ARG A 131 -7.38 -12.26 -7.62
CA ARG A 131 -7.68 -13.38 -8.52
C ARG A 131 -9.17 -13.46 -8.85
N LYS A 132 -9.57 -12.76 -9.92
CA LYS A 132 -10.93 -12.78 -10.49
C LYS A 132 -10.88 -12.81 -12.02
N ASP A 133 -10.59 -13.98 -12.57
CA ASP A 133 -10.20 -14.15 -13.98
C ASP A 133 -11.30 -13.80 -14.99
N GLU A 134 -12.57 -13.84 -14.58
CA GLU A 134 -13.71 -13.48 -15.41
C GLU A 134 -13.74 -11.99 -15.80
N ASN A 135 -13.05 -11.14 -15.03
CA ASN A 135 -13.03 -9.70 -15.22
C ASN A 135 -11.66 -9.20 -15.70
N GLN A 136 -11.67 -8.15 -16.52
CA GLN A 136 -10.47 -7.41 -16.93
C GLN A 136 -10.08 -6.29 -15.93
N PHE A 137 -10.88 -6.10 -14.89
CA PHE A 137 -10.67 -5.17 -13.78
C PHE A 137 -10.63 -5.93 -12.44
N SER A 138 -10.07 -5.32 -11.42
CA SER A 138 -9.87 -5.94 -10.09
C SER A 138 -10.51 -5.11 -8.99
N TYR A 139 -11.44 -5.72 -8.25
CA TYR A 139 -12.08 -5.10 -7.09
C TYR A 139 -11.19 -5.21 -5.86
N VAL A 140 -11.08 -4.12 -5.09
CA VAL A 140 -10.40 -4.09 -3.79
C VAL A 140 -11.24 -3.31 -2.79
N ASP A 141 -11.24 -3.72 -1.52
CA ASP A 141 -11.85 -2.96 -0.42
C ASP A 141 -11.01 -2.96 0.86
N SER A 142 -11.50 -2.20 1.84
CA SER A 142 -10.87 -1.99 3.15
C SER A 142 -10.79 -3.27 4.00
N SER A 143 -11.61 -4.28 3.73
CA SER A 143 -11.78 -5.48 4.55
C SER A 143 -11.09 -6.73 4.01
N MET A 144 -10.70 -6.73 2.73
CA MET A 144 -9.98 -7.85 2.12
C MET A 144 -8.71 -8.18 2.90
N THR A 145 -8.58 -9.43 3.32
CA THR A 145 -7.38 -9.93 4.00
C THR A 145 -6.35 -10.43 3.01
N THR A 146 -5.10 -10.51 3.43
CA THR A 146 -4.03 -11.12 2.62
C THR A 146 -3.97 -12.63 2.81
N VAL A 147 -3.38 -13.32 1.84
CA VAL A 147 -3.10 -14.77 1.99
C VAL A 147 -2.22 -15.04 3.21
N GLN A 148 -1.23 -14.19 3.49
CA GLN A 148 -0.35 -14.32 4.66
C GLN A 148 -1.11 -14.23 5.99
N GLU A 149 -2.03 -13.27 6.13
CA GLU A 149 -2.86 -13.12 7.33
C GLU A 149 -3.77 -14.35 7.54
N ASN A 150 -4.40 -14.81 6.46
CA ASN A 150 -5.27 -15.98 6.50
C ASN A 150 -4.51 -17.25 6.90
N GLU A 151 -3.29 -17.44 6.41
CA GLU A 151 -2.41 -18.56 6.78
C GLU A 151 -1.96 -18.48 8.24
N LEU A 152 -1.55 -17.30 8.70
CA LEU A 152 -1.14 -17.09 10.09
C LEU A 152 -2.29 -17.37 11.07
N LEU A 153 -3.50 -16.89 10.76
CA LEU A 153 -4.70 -17.14 11.54
C LEU A 153 -5.03 -18.64 11.60
N LYS A 154 -5.03 -19.33 10.45
CA LYS A 154 -5.24 -20.78 10.38
C LYS A 154 -4.23 -21.54 11.24
N SER A 155 -2.94 -21.18 11.16
CA SER A 155 -1.90 -21.84 11.95
C SER A 155 -2.06 -21.60 13.46
N SER A 156 -2.49 -20.41 13.87
CA SER A 156 -2.70 -20.05 15.28
C SER A 156 -3.92 -20.75 15.88
N LEU A 157 -5.02 -20.84 15.12
CA LEU A 157 -6.23 -21.56 15.53
C LEU A 157 -6.00 -23.06 15.66
N GLN A 158 -5.24 -23.66 14.75
CA GLN A 158 -4.85 -25.07 14.83
C GLN A 158 -4.01 -25.36 16.08
N LYS A 159 -3.04 -24.49 16.40
CA LYS A 159 -2.25 -24.59 17.64
C LYS A 159 -3.10 -24.45 18.90
N ALA A 160 -4.16 -23.64 18.85
CA ALA A 160 -5.11 -23.48 19.95
C ALA A 160 -6.12 -24.64 20.09
N GLY A 161 -6.02 -25.69 19.28
CA GLY A 161 -6.89 -26.86 19.36
C GLY A 161 -8.30 -26.66 18.78
N SER A 162 -8.54 -25.55 18.08
CA SER A 162 -9.81 -25.27 17.42
C SER A 162 -9.93 -26.09 16.13
N LYS A 163 -10.98 -26.91 16.02
CA LYS A 163 -11.36 -27.57 14.76
C LYS A 163 -12.25 -26.61 13.98
N MET A 164 -11.67 -25.80 13.11
CA MET A 164 -12.49 -25.14 12.08
C MET A 164 -13.08 -26.22 11.18
N GLU A 165 -14.40 -26.32 11.15
CA GLU A 165 -15.07 -26.93 10.01
C GLU A 165 -14.77 -26.04 8.81
N THR A 166 -14.05 -26.58 7.80
CA THR A 166 -13.84 -25.98 6.48
C THR A 166 -15.20 -25.84 5.76
N LYS A 167 -16.06 -24.94 6.23
CA LYS A 167 -17.42 -24.79 5.72
C LYS A 167 -17.64 -23.57 4.84
N ASN A 168 -16.70 -22.63 4.78
CA ASN A 168 -16.66 -21.60 3.74
C ASN A 168 -15.22 -21.51 3.24
N GLU A 169 -14.95 -22.00 2.03
CA GLU A 169 -13.83 -21.44 1.28
C GLU A 169 -14.24 -19.99 1.03
N ASP A 170 -13.63 -19.05 1.77
CA ASP A 170 -13.76 -17.63 1.46
C ASP A 170 -13.44 -17.44 -0.03
N ASP A 171 -14.23 -16.60 -0.72
CA ASP A 171 -14.05 -16.34 -2.14
C ASP A 171 -12.57 -16.02 -2.41
N PRO A 172 -11.85 -16.81 -3.23
CA PRO A 172 -10.44 -16.57 -3.53
C PRO A 172 -10.18 -15.17 -4.09
N ALA A 173 -11.20 -14.54 -4.70
CA ALA A 173 -11.15 -13.17 -5.19
C ALA A 173 -11.21 -12.12 -4.07
N HIS A 174 -11.63 -12.50 -2.87
CA HIS A 174 -11.74 -11.66 -1.68
C HIS A 174 -10.50 -11.76 -0.76
N SER A 175 -9.39 -12.27 -1.30
CA SER A 175 -8.08 -12.26 -0.63
C SER A 175 -7.01 -11.64 -1.53
N LEU A 176 -6.15 -10.80 -0.94
CA LEU A 176 -5.01 -10.22 -1.62
C LEU A 176 -3.83 -11.21 -1.62
N ASN A 177 -3.52 -11.74 -2.79
CA ASN A 177 -2.42 -12.68 -3.00
C ASN A 177 -1.09 -11.97 -3.23
N TYR A 178 -0.65 -11.17 -2.26
CA TYR A 178 0.70 -10.62 -2.24
C TYR A 178 1.73 -11.74 -2.07
N THR A 179 2.96 -11.46 -2.50
CA THR A 179 4.09 -12.34 -2.26
C THR A 179 4.42 -12.35 -0.78
N VAL A 180 4.33 -13.51 -0.13
CA VAL A 180 4.54 -13.64 1.32
C VAL A 180 5.99 -13.30 1.69
N ILE A 181 6.17 -12.30 2.54
CA ILE A 181 7.47 -11.92 3.12
C ILE A 181 7.46 -12.28 4.61
N ASN A 182 8.35 -13.18 5.02
CA ASN A 182 8.51 -13.57 6.41
C ASN A 182 9.99 -13.71 6.78
N PHE A 183 10.49 -12.78 7.58
CA PHE A 183 11.92 -12.73 7.95
C PHE A 183 12.39 -13.88 8.86
N LYS A 184 11.48 -14.64 9.47
CA LYS A 184 11.78 -15.77 10.36
C LYS A 184 11.26 -17.09 9.78
N SER A 185 11.43 -17.28 8.47
CA SER A 185 11.01 -18.47 7.75
C SER A 185 12.18 -19.24 7.14
N ARG A 186 11.92 -20.47 6.69
CA ARG A 186 12.93 -21.32 6.05
C ARG A 186 13.35 -20.79 4.68
N GLU A 187 12.46 -20.04 4.03
CA GLU A 187 12.73 -19.37 2.76
C GLU A 187 13.70 -18.21 2.94
N ALA A 188 13.58 -17.48 4.05
CA ALA A 188 14.45 -16.35 4.37
C ALA A 188 15.83 -16.77 4.90
N ILE A 189 15.89 -17.87 5.66
CA ILE A 189 17.08 -18.28 6.40
C ILE A 189 17.61 -19.64 5.92
N ARG A 190 18.80 -19.64 5.31
CA ARG A 190 19.47 -20.88 4.88
C ARG A 190 19.97 -21.66 6.10
N PRO A 191 19.83 -23.00 6.09
CA PRO A 191 20.46 -23.84 7.12
C PRO A 191 21.98 -23.63 7.13
N GLY A 192 22.55 -23.32 8.31
CA GLY A 192 23.97 -23.04 8.50
C GLY A 192 24.37 -21.57 8.32
N HIS A 193 23.41 -20.69 8.00
CA HIS A 193 23.61 -19.25 7.84
C HIS A 193 22.60 -18.45 8.69
N GLU A 194 22.17 -18.99 9.83
CA GLU A 194 21.04 -18.45 10.60
C GLU A 194 21.24 -17.01 11.06
N MET A 195 22.42 -16.70 11.61
CA MET A 195 22.77 -15.34 12.06
C MET A 195 23.05 -14.41 10.88
N GLU A 196 23.73 -14.91 9.84
CA GLU A 196 24.08 -14.14 8.65
C GLU A 196 22.82 -13.65 7.93
N ASP A 197 21.94 -14.57 7.52
CA ASP A 197 20.74 -14.26 6.74
C ASP A 197 19.69 -13.47 7.54
N PHE A 198 19.72 -13.58 8.87
CA PHE A 198 18.81 -12.81 9.72
C PHE A 198 19.25 -11.35 9.88
N LEU A 199 20.55 -11.09 10.06
CA LEU A 199 21.09 -9.75 10.20
C LEU A 199 21.28 -9.04 8.84
N ASP A 200 21.66 -9.76 7.79
CA ASP A 200 21.76 -9.27 6.42
C ASP A 200 20.81 -10.04 5.50
N LYS A 201 19.75 -9.37 5.04
CA LYS A 201 18.70 -10.01 4.22
C LYS A 201 19.04 -10.10 2.73
N SER A 202 20.28 -9.83 2.34
CA SER A 202 20.73 -9.80 0.94
C SER A 202 20.46 -11.11 0.20
N TYR A 203 20.62 -12.27 0.83
CA TYR A 203 20.28 -13.56 0.21
C TYR A 203 18.78 -13.65 -0.11
N TYR A 204 17.94 -13.33 0.87
CA TYR A 204 16.50 -13.40 0.73
C TYR A 204 15.99 -12.41 -0.33
N LEU A 205 16.53 -11.19 -0.33
CA LEU A 205 16.20 -10.18 -1.35
C LEU A 205 16.66 -10.62 -2.75
N ASN A 206 17.95 -10.86 -2.96
CA ASN A 206 18.49 -10.99 -4.31
C ASN A 206 18.19 -12.36 -4.92
N THR A 207 18.38 -13.44 -4.16
CA THR A 207 18.27 -14.79 -4.69
C THR A 207 16.83 -15.29 -4.64
N VAL A 208 16.16 -15.19 -3.50
CA VAL A 208 14.81 -15.75 -3.34
C VAL A 208 13.77 -14.83 -3.97
N MET A 209 13.76 -13.55 -3.62
CA MET A 209 12.74 -12.61 -4.09
C MET A 209 12.99 -12.16 -5.53
N LEU A 210 14.10 -11.47 -5.80
CA LEU A 210 14.33 -10.85 -7.10
C LEU A 210 14.59 -11.87 -8.22
N GLN A 211 15.49 -12.85 -8.02
CA GLN A 211 15.77 -13.87 -9.04
C GLN A 211 14.71 -14.99 -9.08
N GLY A 212 14.24 -15.40 -7.90
CA GLY A 212 13.31 -16.53 -7.74
C GLY A 212 11.88 -16.17 -8.08
N ILE A 213 11.25 -15.25 -7.34
CA ILE A 213 9.81 -14.98 -7.41
C ILE A 213 9.49 -13.87 -8.42
N PHE A 214 10.01 -12.66 -8.18
CA PHE A 214 9.67 -11.47 -8.95
C PHE A 214 10.32 -11.41 -10.33
N LYS A 215 11.43 -12.14 -10.53
CA LYS A 215 12.27 -12.17 -11.75
C LYS A 215 12.99 -10.87 -12.10
N ASN A 216 12.53 -9.72 -11.63
CA ASN A 216 13.16 -8.41 -11.85
C ASN A 216 12.72 -7.40 -10.77
N SER A 217 13.43 -6.27 -10.70
CA SER A 217 13.15 -5.17 -9.77
C SER A 217 11.85 -4.44 -10.09
N SER A 218 11.47 -4.32 -11.36
CA SER A 218 10.22 -3.66 -11.77
C SER A 218 8.99 -4.37 -11.20
N ASN A 219 8.92 -5.70 -11.23
CA ASN A 219 7.81 -6.45 -10.67
C ASN A 219 7.76 -6.31 -9.13
N TYR A 220 8.92 -6.25 -8.48
CA TYR A 220 9.01 -5.98 -7.05
C TYR A 220 8.47 -4.59 -6.71
N PHE A 221 8.92 -3.55 -7.42
CA PHE A 221 8.42 -2.18 -7.22
C PHE A 221 6.94 -2.02 -7.60
N GLY A 222 6.46 -2.75 -8.61
CA GLY A 222 5.06 -2.74 -8.98
C GLY A 222 4.15 -3.30 -7.89
N GLU A 223 4.54 -4.39 -7.22
CA GLU A 223 3.80 -4.90 -6.07
C GLU A 223 3.91 -3.96 -4.86
N LEU A 224 5.08 -3.36 -4.61
CA LEU A 224 5.28 -2.36 -3.55
C LEU A 224 4.38 -1.13 -3.74
N GLN A 225 4.35 -0.56 -4.94
CA GLN A 225 3.50 0.59 -5.29
C GLN A 225 2.01 0.23 -5.19
N PHE A 226 1.61 -0.95 -5.67
CA PHE A 226 0.23 -1.40 -5.58
C PHE A 226 -0.22 -1.60 -4.12
N ALA A 227 0.64 -2.18 -3.28
CA ALA A 227 0.38 -2.33 -1.84
C ALA A 227 0.20 -0.97 -1.15
N PHE A 228 1.08 -0.01 -1.42
CA PHE A 228 0.93 1.36 -0.91
C PHE A 228 -0.41 1.99 -1.30
N LEU A 229 -0.78 1.92 -2.59
CA LEU A 229 -2.00 2.56 -3.08
C LEU A 229 -3.26 1.92 -2.50
N ASN A 230 -3.29 0.59 -2.32
CA ASN A 230 -4.41 -0.07 -1.64
C ASN A 230 -4.48 0.30 -0.16
N ALA A 231 -3.33 0.45 0.51
CA ALA A 231 -3.29 0.93 1.89
C ALA A 231 -3.84 2.37 1.98
N MET A 232 -3.40 3.27 1.10
CA MET A 232 -3.79 4.68 1.10
C MET A 232 -5.27 4.89 0.76
N PHE A 233 -5.77 4.29 -0.33
CA PHE A 233 -7.13 4.54 -0.79
C PHE A 233 -8.17 3.78 0.04
N PHE A 234 -7.88 2.55 0.42
CA PHE A 234 -8.86 1.69 1.11
C PHE A 234 -8.62 1.57 2.60
N GLY A 235 -7.51 2.07 3.14
CA GLY A 235 -7.15 1.78 4.54
C GLY A 235 -6.89 0.29 4.76
N ASN A 236 -6.49 -0.44 3.72
CA ASN A 236 -6.33 -1.89 3.78
C ASN A 236 -5.06 -2.24 4.60
N TYR A 237 -5.28 -2.84 5.77
CA TYR A 237 -4.21 -3.12 6.73
C TYR A 237 -3.14 -4.09 6.20
N GLY A 238 -3.56 -5.20 5.58
CA GLY A 238 -2.64 -6.18 5.03
C GLY A 238 -1.77 -5.61 3.89
N SER A 239 -2.30 -4.67 3.11
CA SER A 239 -1.53 -3.94 2.11
C SER A 239 -0.48 -3.00 2.74
N SER A 240 -0.80 -2.35 3.87
CA SER A 240 0.18 -1.57 4.63
C SER A 240 1.30 -2.46 5.17
N LEU A 241 0.98 -3.63 5.74
CA LEU A 241 1.98 -4.60 6.20
C LEU A 241 2.90 -5.05 5.06
N GLN A 242 2.35 -5.38 3.90
CA GLN A 242 3.13 -5.79 2.74
C GLN A 242 4.08 -4.68 2.28
N TRP A 243 3.58 -3.44 2.15
CA TRP A 243 4.38 -2.30 1.74
C TRP A 243 5.60 -2.09 2.66
N HIS A 244 5.41 -2.08 3.98
CA HIS A 244 6.51 -1.96 4.93
C HIS A 244 7.47 -3.16 4.90
N ALA A 245 6.95 -4.39 4.77
CA ALA A 245 7.79 -5.58 4.68
C ALA A 245 8.72 -5.54 3.45
N MET A 246 8.23 -5.01 2.33
CA MET A 246 9.03 -4.82 1.13
C MET A 246 10.11 -3.74 1.32
N ILE A 247 9.78 -2.63 1.96
CA ILE A 247 10.76 -1.58 2.29
C ILE A 247 11.85 -2.12 3.24
N GLU A 248 11.43 -2.76 4.34
CA GLU A 248 12.34 -3.30 5.35
C GLU A 248 13.27 -4.36 4.75
N LEU A 249 12.79 -5.18 3.82
CA LEU A 249 13.62 -6.17 3.14
C LEU A 249 14.78 -5.53 2.36
N ILE A 250 14.52 -4.44 1.63
CA ILE A 250 15.58 -3.72 0.91
C ILE A 250 16.54 -3.05 1.90
N CYS A 251 16.01 -2.32 2.87
CA CYS A 251 16.83 -1.53 3.80
C CYS A 251 17.70 -2.42 4.71
N SER A 252 17.19 -3.60 5.07
CA SER A 252 17.90 -4.60 5.90
C SER A 252 18.83 -5.52 5.09
N SER A 253 19.03 -5.25 3.80
CA SER A 253 19.98 -5.96 2.96
C SER A 253 21.22 -5.10 2.74
N ALA A 254 22.41 -5.61 3.04
CA ALA A 254 23.67 -4.88 2.81
C ALA A 254 23.99 -4.73 1.32
N THR A 255 23.65 -5.74 0.51
CA THR A 255 23.91 -5.78 -0.93
C THR A 255 22.62 -5.60 -1.70
N VAL A 256 22.40 -4.40 -2.24
CA VAL A 256 21.26 -4.06 -3.09
C VAL A 256 21.78 -3.49 -4.41
N PRO A 257 21.21 -3.85 -5.57
CA PRO A 257 21.59 -3.23 -6.84
C PRO A 257 21.42 -1.70 -6.78
N LYS A 258 22.45 -0.93 -7.14
CA LYS A 258 22.43 0.54 -7.03
C LYS A 258 21.20 1.20 -7.67
N HIS A 259 20.81 0.74 -8.86
CA HIS A 259 19.63 1.27 -9.55
C HIS A 259 18.33 1.08 -8.76
N MET A 260 18.23 0.05 -7.91
CA MET A 260 17.07 -0.15 -7.05
C MET A 260 17.05 0.83 -5.89
N LEU A 261 18.21 1.16 -5.30
CA LEU A 261 18.29 2.11 -4.20
C LEU A 261 17.90 3.52 -4.67
N ASP A 262 18.50 3.97 -5.78
CA ASP A 262 18.20 5.28 -6.35
C ASP A 262 16.70 5.37 -6.72
N LYS A 263 16.13 4.29 -7.26
CA LYS A 263 14.69 4.26 -7.60
C LYS A 263 13.77 4.13 -6.40
N LEU A 264 14.18 3.43 -5.35
CA LEU A 264 13.40 3.30 -4.12
C LEU A 264 13.22 4.66 -3.46
N ASP A 265 14.27 5.49 -3.41
CA ASP A 265 14.17 6.83 -2.84
C ASP A 265 13.16 7.71 -3.59
N GLU A 266 13.13 7.65 -4.92
CA GLU A 266 12.11 8.35 -5.72
C GLU A 266 10.70 7.83 -5.43
N ILE A 267 10.51 6.50 -5.44
CA ILE A 267 9.20 5.87 -5.19
C ILE A 267 8.66 6.30 -3.83
N LEU A 268 9.45 6.15 -2.77
CA LEU A 268 9.03 6.46 -1.41
C LEU A 268 8.79 7.96 -1.23
N TYR A 269 9.64 8.82 -1.82
CA TYR A 269 9.42 10.27 -1.81
C TYR A 269 8.03 10.65 -2.33
N TYR A 270 7.60 10.15 -3.50
CA TYR A 270 6.28 10.47 -4.06
C TYR A 270 5.13 9.86 -3.26
N GLN A 271 5.33 8.68 -2.68
CA GLN A 271 4.35 8.04 -1.80
C GLN A 271 4.12 8.89 -0.55
N ILE A 272 5.19 9.28 0.15
CA ILE A 272 5.10 10.13 1.35
C ILE A 272 4.57 11.53 1.02
N LYS A 273 4.95 12.11 -0.12
CA LYS A 273 4.42 13.40 -0.59
C LYS A 273 2.91 13.35 -0.77
N THR A 274 2.40 12.28 -1.37
CA THR A 274 0.96 12.12 -1.70
C THR A 274 0.11 11.70 -0.50
N LEU A 275 0.71 11.05 0.51
CA LEU A 275 -0.02 10.54 1.67
C LEU A 275 -0.76 11.68 2.41
N PRO A 276 -2.08 11.61 2.63
CA PRO A 276 -2.80 12.60 3.42
C PRO A 276 -2.34 12.59 4.88
N GLU A 277 -2.07 13.77 5.44
CA GLU A 277 -1.56 13.91 6.82
C GLU A 277 -2.45 13.21 7.86
N GLN A 278 -3.76 13.13 7.63
CA GLN A 278 -4.71 12.51 8.56
C GLN A 278 -4.62 10.98 8.60
N TYR A 279 -3.84 10.35 7.71
CA TYR A 279 -3.68 8.90 7.65
C TYR A 279 -2.26 8.45 8.05
N SER A 280 -1.39 9.35 8.49
CA SER A 280 0.00 9.01 8.80
C SER A 280 0.13 8.05 9.97
N ASP A 281 -0.66 8.26 11.03
CA ASP A 281 -0.66 7.45 12.25
C ASP A 281 -1.10 5.99 12.02
N ILE A 282 -2.04 5.78 11.09
CA ILE A 282 -2.54 4.45 10.74
C ILE A 282 -1.71 3.77 9.64
N LEU A 283 -1.10 4.54 8.74
CA LEU A 283 -0.39 4.02 7.57
C LEU A 283 1.12 3.94 7.75
N LEU A 284 1.75 4.65 8.68
CA LEU A 284 3.20 4.63 8.82
C LEU A 284 3.62 3.83 10.06
N ASN A 285 4.40 2.77 9.84
CA ASN A 285 4.94 1.99 10.94
C ASN A 285 6.21 2.63 11.50
N GLU A 286 6.10 3.25 12.69
CA GLU A 286 7.18 3.94 13.38
C GLU A 286 8.50 3.14 13.42
N ARG A 287 8.45 1.88 13.84
CA ARG A 287 9.63 1.01 13.95
C ARG A 287 10.32 0.84 12.58
N VAL A 288 9.55 0.51 11.54
CA VAL A 288 10.11 0.27 10.20
C VAL A 288 10.77 1.52 9.67
N TRP A 289 10.11 2.67 9.77
CA TRP A 289 10.65 3.94 9.28
C TRP A 289 11.92 4.35 10.02
N ASN A 290 11.93 4.30 11.36
CA ASN A 290 13.13 4.61 12.15
C ASN A 290 14.30 3.66 11.85
N ILE A 291 14.04 2.36 11.73
CA ILE A 291 15.09 1.39 11.35
C ILE A 291 15.61 1.71 9.94
N CYS A 292 14.72 1.87 8.96
CA CYS A 292 15.12 2.08 7.57
C CYS A 292 15.93 3.36 7.38
N LEU A 293 15.49 4.46 8.00
CA LEU A 293 16.11 5.78 7.83
C LEU A 293 17.36 6.00 8.68
N TYR A 294 17.48 5.37 9.87
CA TYR A 294 18.57 5.73 10.81
C TYR A 294 19.51 4.57 11.17
N SER A 295 19.04 3.33 11.11
CA SER A 295 19.80 2.17 11.62
C SER A 295 20.17 1.14 10.56
N SER A 296 19.47 1.12 9.43
CA SER A 296 19.65 0.11 8.38
C SER A 296 20.95 0.27 7.59
N PHE A 297 21.29 -0.73 6.77
CA PHE A 297 22.42 -0.64 5.84
C PHE A 297 22.24 0.47 4.81
N GLN A 298 20.98 0.77 4.45
CA GLN A 298 20.63 1.69 3.37
C GLN A 298 20.18 3.07 3.85
N LYS A 299 20.39 3.40 5.13
CA LYS A 299 20.03 4.72 5.70
C LYS A 299 20.52 5.91 4.87
N ASN A 300 21.76 5.84 4.38
CA ASN A 300 22.37 6.88 3.57
C ASN A 300 22.02 6.78 2.07
N SER A 301 21.03 5.97 1.70
CA SER A 301 20.59 5.79 0.31
C SER A 301 19.24 6.45 0.03
N LEU A 302 18.49 6.84 1.07
CA LEU A 302 17.11 7.35 0.99
C LEU A 302 17.00 8.84 1.33
N HIS A 303 17.89 9.66 0.77
CA HIS A 303 18.02 11.08 1.16
C HIS A 303 16.75 11.91 0.94
N ASN A 304 16.06 11.74 -0.19
CA ASN A 304 14.86 12.54 -0.48
C ASN A 304 13.70 12.11 0.41
N THR A 305 13.59 10.80 0.64
CA THR A 305 12.59 10.19 1.52
C THR A 305 12.79 10.60 2.98
N GLU A 306 14.03 10.54 3.48
CA GLU A 306 14.38 10.99 4.82
C GLU A 306 13.99 12.46 4.99
N LYS A 307 14.42 13.33 4.06
CA LYS A 307 14.12 14.75 4.12
C LYS A 307 12.62 15.05 4.13
N ILE A 308 11.81 14.37 3.32
CA ILE A 308 10.36 14.63 3.31
C ILE A 308 9.69 14.06 4.57
N MET A 309 10.12 12.90 5.06
CA MET A 309 9.62 12.29 6.30
C MET A 309 9.90 13.18 7.51
N GLU A 310 11.12 13.70 7.63
CA GLU A 310 11.49 14.61 8.72
C GLU A 310 10.73 15.93 8.71
N ASN A 311 10.37 16.45 7.52
CA ASN A 311 9.63 17.70 7.40
C ASN A 311 8.12 17.52 7.59
N LYS A 312 7.57 16.37 7.18
CA LYS A 312 6.12 16.14 7.14
C LYS A 312 5.61 15.38 8.37
N TYR A 313 6.43 14.49 8.93
CA TYR A 313 6.08 13.62 10.06
C TYR A 313 7.24 13.53 11.09
N PRO A 314 7.77 14.66 11.60
CA PRO A 314 8.85 14.65 12.59
C PRO A 314 8.51 13.86 13.87
N GLU A 315 7.25 13.90 14.30
CA GLU A 315 6.75 13.21 15.49
C GLU A 315 6.89 11.69 15.40
N LEU A 316 6.78 11.11 14.21
CA LEU A 316 6.98 9.67 13.98
C LEU A 316 8.46 9.26 14.12
N LEU A 317 9.37 10.22 13.97
CA LEU A 317 10.82 9.98 13.99
C LEU A 317 11.45 10.38 15.33
N GLY A 318 10.64 10.69 16.34
CA GLY A 318 11.11 11.13 17.66
C GLY A 318 11.81 12.49 17.64
N LYS A 319 11.45 13.37 16.69
CA LYS A 319 11.88 14.77 16.73
C LYS A 319 10.86 15.57 17.53
N ASP A 320 11.16 15.74 18.82
CA ASP A 320 10.32 16.50 19.74
C ASP A 320 10.42 18.01 19.50
N ASN A 321 9.40 18.74 19.94
CA ASN A 321 9.53 20.18 20.18
C ASN A 321 10.39 20.36 21.44
N GLU A 322 11.51 21.07 21.33
CA GLU A 322 12.47 21.34 22.43
C GLU A 322 11.86 22.01 23.68
N ASP A 323 10.57 22.37 23.65
CA ASP A 323 9.84 23.08 24.71
C ASP A 323 9.04 22.16 25.67
N ASP A 324 8.95 20.85 25.42
CA ASP A 324 8.25 19.92 26.31
C ASP A 324 9.12 19.56 27.53
N ALA A 325 8.98 20.36 28.59
CA ALA A 325 9.65 20.11 29.86
C ALA A 325 9.02 18.91 30.61
N LEU A 326 9.85 18.14 31.31
CA LEU A 326 9.41 17.10 32.25
C LEU A 326 8.50 17.72 33.32
N ILE A 327 7.18 17.52 33.18
CA ILE A 327 6.14 18.16 34.05
C ILE A 327 6.17 17.60 35.47
N TYR A 328 6.42 16.30 35.57
CA TYR A 328 6.64 15.65 36.85
C TYR A 328 8.15 15.58 37.01
N GLY A 329 8.70 16.15 38.07
CA GLY A 329 10.14 16.15 38.38
C GLY A 329 10.77 14.75 38.61
N ILE A 330 10.19 13.73 38.01
CA ILE A 330 10.83 12.50 37.57
C ILE A 330 11.73 12.93 36.40
N SER A 331 12.97 13.28 36.72
CA SER A 331 14.05 13.20 35.75
C SER A 331 14.04 11.79 35.16
N ASP A 332 14.26 11.64 33.86
CA ASP A 332 14.50 10.32 33.26
C ASP A 332 15.64 9.55 33.95
N GLU A 333 16.45 10.21 34.79
CA GLU A 333 17.42 9.61 35.73
C GLU A 333 16.81 8.64 36.77
N GLU A 334 15.48 8.59 36.98
CA GLU A 334 14.84 7.60 37.87
C GLU A 334 14.16 6.44 37.11
N ARG A 335 14.31 6.36 35.78
CA ARG A 335 14.01 5.16 34.98
C ARG A 335 15.31 4.47 34.54
N ASP A 336 16.26 4.31 35.46
CA ASP A 336 17.32 3.30 35.34
C ASP A 336 16.72 1.91 35.61
N ASP A 337 15.84 1.45 34.73
CA ASP A 337 15.92 0.07 34.28
C ASP A 337 16.94 0.12 33.12
N GLU A 338 18.23 0.23 33.43
CA GLU A 338 19.30 0.02 32.44
C GLU A 338 19.15 -1.42 31.94
N ASP A 339 18.39 -1.59 30.86
CA ASP A 339 18.31 -2.83 30.09
C ASP A 339 19.70 -3.08 29.46
N ASP A 340 20.60 -3.63 30.27
CA ASP A 340 21.96 -4.02 29.90
C ASP A 340 22.01 -5.21 28.92
N GLU A 341 20.87 -5.62 28.33
CA GLU A 341 20.77 -6.74 27.41
C GLU A 341 21.71 -6.56 26.19
N HIS A 342 21.98 -5.32 25.79
CA HIS A 342 22.89 -4.99 24.70
C HIS A 342 24.33 -4.68 25.15
N ASN A 343 24.58 -4.66 26.45
CA ASN A 343 25.88 -4.42 27.05
C ASN A 343 26.54 -5.73 27.50
N PRO A 344 27.89 -5.80 27.52
CA PRO A 344 28.56 -6.95 28.10
C PRO A 344 28.29 -7.02 29.60
N THR A 345 28.03 -8.22 30.14
CA THR A 345 27.91 -8.42 31.58
C THR A 345 29.21 -8.02 32.29
N ILE A 346 29.15 -7.00 33.14
CA ILE A 346 30.30 -6.49 33.87
C ILE A 346 30.53 -7.35 35.12
N VAL A 347 31.54 -8.22 35.07
CA VAL A 347 31.93 -9.06 36.22
C VAL A 347 32.62 -8.23 37.33
N GLY A 348 33.28 -7.14 36.94
CA GLY A 348 33.98 -6.19 37.82
C GLY A 348 34.88 -5.26 37.00
N GLY A 349 35.19 -4.08 37.53
CA GLY A 349 36.02 -3.10 36.83
C GLY A 349 36.86 -2.25 37.77
N LEU A 350 37.95 -1.70 37.24
CA LEU A 350 38.80 -0.73 37.92
C LEU A 350 38.42 0.67 37.41
N TYR A 351 37.71 1.43 38.24
CA TYR A 351 37.21 2.75 37.88
C TYR A 351 37.98 3.83 38.64
N TYR A 352 38.60 4.76 37.90
CA TYR A 352 39.23 5.95 38.47
C TYR A 352 38.28 7.13 38.29
N GLN A 353 37.50 7.43 39.33
CA GLN A 353 36.58 8.55 39.35
C GLN A 353 36.81 9.42 40.58
N ARG A 354 36.48 10.71 40.47
CA ARG A 354 36.40 11.57 41.67
C ARG A 354 35.21 11.08 42.51
N PRO A 355 35.36 11.03 43.84
CA PRO A 355 34.25 10.65 44.72
C PRO A 355 33.10 11.63 44.61
#